data_AF-A0A8H4L8N6-F1
#
_entry.id   AF-A0A8H4L8N6-F1
#
_cell.length_a   1.000
_cell.length_b   1.000
_cell.length_c   1.000
_cell.angle_alpha   90.00
_cell.angle_beta   90.00
_cell.angle_gamma   90.00
#
_symmetry.space_group_name_H-M   'P 1'
#
loop_
_entity.id
_entity.type
_entity.pdbx_description
1 polymer ?
#
loop_
_entity_poly.entity_id
_entity_poly.type
_entity_poly.pdbx_seq_one_letter_code
_entity_poly.pdbx_strand_id
1 'polypeptide(L)'
;MRFSIASSLLLLTGAASAASSWGFTDGSVTVASKKTGQTATNKFSEQKPTKNALVLGHTDTIKVSLTTTEASKAKRPHQAFLVLTESTGLEAPYPLNIKASGKGTVEITHKDLPVQLLLSDTPIKANLVLGSFGSSKPLISPVFDIEIQLDPNTPAPQYEAPLRYGPRAQINHIFRADPKSPPKIISLAFVLAILAAIPTLFLGWLALGANVYHISKALGAAPVSHAVFFGSIIAIEGTFFLYYSTWNLFQTLPVIGLLGAVSFLSGTKALSEVQSRRLAGERLAGFKTGTLDMTACQSGPPDDVALVVAMVVEDGDTYMMDGARWELFVTSKSSDFYDGG
;
A
#
# COMPACT_ATOMS: atom_id res chain seq x y z
N MET A 1 -98.57 -64.47 -17.32
CA MET A 1 -98.08 -63.17 -16.79
C MET A 1 -96.73 -63.46 -16.14
N ARG A 2 -95.57 -62.88 -16.45
CA ARG A 2 -95.19 -61.63 -17.10
C ARG A 2 -93.86 -61.82 -17.86
N PHE A 3 -93.64 -60.97 -18.86
CA PHE A 3 -92.50 -60.91 -19.78
C PHE A 3 -91.18 -60.53 -19.07
N SER A 4 -90.05 -61.05 -19.58
CA SER A 4 -88.70 -60.57 -19.25
C SER A 4 -87.98 -60.10 -20.52
N ILE A 5 -87.27 -58.99 -20.38
CA ILE A 5 -86.93 -58.00 -21.41
C ILE A 5 -85.64 -58.40 -22.15
N ALA A 6 -85.70 -58.43 -23.48
CA ALA A 6 -84.52 -58.52 -24.34
C ALA A 6 -83.82 -57.16 -24.45
N SER A 7 -82.52 -57.10 -24.16
CA SER A 7 -81.69 -55.91 -24.36
C SER A 7 -81.03 -55.96 -25.74
N SER A 8 -81.40 -55.00 -26.58
CA SER A 8 -80.84 -54.76 -27.91
C SER A 8 -79.48 -54.05 -27.80
N LEU A 9 -78.42 -54.65 -28.35
CA LEU A 9 -77.08 -54.09 -28.41
C LEU A 9 -76.92 -53.32 -29.74
N LEU A 10 -76.84 -51.98 -29.68
CA LEU A 10 -76.56 -51.10 -30.82
C LEU A 10 -75.05 -50.89 -30.95
N LEU A 11 -74.44 -51.42 -32.02
CA LEU A 11 -73.07 -51.15 -32.45
C LEU A 11 -73.03 -49.79 -33.17
N LEU A 12 -72.49 -48.75 -32.51
CA LEU A 12 -72.01 -47.54 -33.18
C LEU A 12 -70.54 -47.74 -33.58
N THR A 13 -70.28 -47.91 -34.87
CA THR A 13 -68.95 -47.79 -35.45
C THR A 13 -68.53 -46.32 -35.44
N GLY A 14 -67.71 -45.93 -34.45
CA GLY A 14 -67.06 -44.63 -34.42
C GLY A 14 -65.86 -44.60 -35.37
N ALA A 15 -65.90 -43.75 -36.39
CA ALA A 15 -64.73 -43.38 -37.17
C ALA A 15 -63.74 -42.64 -36.25
N ALA A 16 -62.62 -43.29 -35.91
CA ALA A 16 -61.54 -42.65 -35.20
C ALA A 16 -60.93 -41.54 -36.09
N SER A 17 -61.30 -40.29 -35.83
CA SER A 17 -60.55 -39.15 -36.36
C SER A 17 -59.19 -39.14 -35.67
N ALA A 18 -58.15 -39.57 -36.39
CA ALA A 18 -56.78 -39.37 -35.97
C ALA A 18 -56.55 -37.87 -35.74
N ALA A 19 -56.18 -37.50 -34.51
CA ALA A 19 -55.77 -36.14 -34.20
C ALA A 19 -54.57 -35.79 -35.11
N SER A 20 -54.74 -34.79 -35.98
CA SER A 20 -53.66 -34.34 -36.87
C SER A 20 -52.49 -33.84 -36.03
N SER A 21 -51.26 -34.23 -36.38
CA SER A 21 -50.04 -33.69 -35.77
C SER A 21 -49.30 -32.82 -36.77
N TRP A 22 -48.65 -31.77 -36.27
CA TRP A 22 -47.69 -31.00 -37.05
C TRP A 22 -46.38 -31.78 -37.20
N GLY A 23 -45.83 -31.71 -38.40
CA GLY A 23 -44.61 -32.37 -38.81
C GLY A 23 -43.82 -31.51 -39.80
N PHE A 24 -42.68 -32.02 -40.24
CA PHE A 24 -41.91 -31.43 -41.33
C PHE A 24 -41.21 -32.50 -42.17
N THR A 25 -41.10 -32.23 -43.47
CA THR A 25 -40.39 -33.05 -44.44
C THR A 25 -39.30 -32.20 -45.13
N ASP A 26 -38.27 -32.87 -45.64
CA ASP A 26 -37.14 -32.23 -46.36
C ASP A 26 -36.40 -31.14 -45.57
N GLY A 27 -36.12 -31.41 -44.29
CA GLY A 27 -35.27 -30.54 -43.46
C GLY A 27 -33.83 -30.53 -43.96
N SER A 28 -33.29 -29.34 -44.22
CA SER A 28 -31.89 -29.13 -44.57
C SER A 28 -31.32 -27.90 -43.85
N VAL A 29 -30.15 -28.07 -43.22
CA VAL A 29 -29.34 -26.97 -42.70
C VAL A 29 -28.16 -26.79 -43.64
N THR A 30 -27.94 -25.56 -44.04
CA THR A 30 -26.82 -25.17 -44.89
C THR A 30 -25.99 -24.15 -44.15
N VAL A 31 -24.71 -24.44 -43.91
CA VAL A 31 -23.73 -23.46 -43.43
C VAL A 31 -22.99 -22.92 -44.65
N ALA A 32 -23.15 -21.63 -44.93
CA ALA A 32 -22.46 -20.96 -46.03
C ALA A 32 -21.36 -20.06 -45.47
N SER A 33 -20.11 -20.36 -45.80
CA SER A 33 -18.98 -19.50 -45.41
C SER A 33 -18.62 -18.51 -46.51
N LYS A 34 -18.68 -17.21 -46.20
CA LYS A 34 -18.39 -16.13 -47.16
C LYS A 34 -16.91 -16.08 -47.56
N LYS A 35 -16.00 -16.61 -46.74
CA LYS A 35 -14.53 -16.54 -46.94
C LYS A 35 -13.98 -17.64 -47.84
N THR A 36 -14.61 -18.82 -47.85
CA THR A 36 -14.10 -20.02 -48.54
C THR A 36 -15.01 -20.49 -49.69
N GLY A 37 -16.22 -19.93 -49.83
CA GLY A 37 -17.20 -20.37 -50.83
C GLY A 37 -17.73 -21.79 -50.62
N GLN A 38 -17.34 -22.45 -49.53
CA GLN A 38 -17.78 -23.79 -49.18
C GLN A 38 -19.15 -23.75 -48.50
N THR A 39 -20.01 -24.66 -48.94
CA THR A 39 -21.39 -24.80 -48.46
C THR A 39 -21.52 -26.21 -47.88
N ALA A 40 -21.73 -26.33 -46.57
CA ALA A 40 -21.96 -27.61 -45.92
C ALA A 40 -23.47 -27.81 -45.69
N THR A 41 -24.07 -28.75 -46.42
CA THR A 41 -25.51 -29.06 -46.32
C THR A 41 -25.74 -30.37 -45.59
N ASN A 42 -26.38 -30.31 -44.42
CA ASN A 42 -26.79 -31.46 -43.64
C ASN A 42 -28.31 -31.61 -43.65
N LYS A 43 -28.81 -32.80 -43.99
CA LYS A 43 -30.26 -33.10 -43.96
C LYS A 43 -30.67 -33.65 -42.59
N PHE A 44 -31.85 -33.27 -42.14
CA PHE A 44 -32.44 -33.70 -40.87
C PHE A 44 -33.92 -34.06 -41.03
N SER A 45 -34.43 -34.92 -40.14
CA SER A 45 -35.82 -35.39 -40.13
C SER A 45 -36.33 -35.51 -38.70
N GLU A 46 -37.64 -35.59 -38.51
CA GLU A 46 -38.37 -35.56 -37.23
C GLU A 46 -37.83 -36.50 -36.14
N GLN A 47 -37.15 -37.58 -36.52
CA GLN A 47 -36.68 -38.64 -35.62
C GLN A 47 -35.15 -38.77 -35.56
N LYS A 48 -34.42 -37.98 -36.36
CA LYS A 48 -32.96 -38.03 -36.45
C LYS A 48 -32.40 -36.61 -36.53
N PRO A 49 -32.04 -36.01 -35.38
CA PRO A 49 -31.22 -34.82 -35.34
C PRO A 49 -29.90 -35.07 -36.06
N THR A 50 -29.27 -34.00 -36.55
CA THR A 50 -27.91 -34.11 -37.12
C THR A 50 -26.92 -34.55 -36.02
N LYS A 51 -26.05 -35.52 -36.34
CA LYS A 51 -25.18 -36.16 -35.34
C LYS A 51 -23.96 -35.32 -34.94
N ASN A 52 -23.58 -34.34 -35.76
CA ASN A 52 -22.40 -33.51 -35.55
C ASN A 52 -22.86 -32.08 -35.31
N ALA A 53 -22.27 -31.42 -34.31
CA ALA A 53 -22.47 -29.98 -34.10
C ALA A 53 -21.97 -29.20 -35.32
N LEU A 54 -22.76 -28.23 -35.76
CA LEU A 54 -22.40 -27.36 -36.87
C LEU A 54 -21.58 -26.19 -36.33
N VAL A 55 -20.38 -26.01 -36.87
CA VAL A 55 -19.51 -24.89 -36.50
C VAL A 55 -19.95 -23.64 -37.26
N LEU A 56 -20.23 -22.56 -36.53
CA LEU A 56 -20.52 -21.23 -37.07
C LEU A 56 -19.33 -20.30 -36.80
N GLY A 57 -18.58 -19.95 -37.83
CA GLY A 57 -17.55 -18.91 -37.76
C GLY A 57 -18.12 -17.49 -37.91
N HIS A 58 -17.27 -16.49 -37.66
CA HIS A 58 -17.64 -15.06 -37.66
C HIS A 58 -18.29 -14.56 -38.99
N THR A 59 -17.93 -15.14 -40.13
CA THR A 59 -18.44 -14.74 -41.45
C THR A 59 -19.48 -15.69 -42.03
N ASP A 60 -19.89 -16.69 -41.26
CA ASP A 60 -20.73 -17.77 -41.75
C ASP A 60 -22.21 -17.45 -41.54
N THR A 61 -23.06 -17.96 -42.43
CA THR A 61 -24.52 -17.86 -42.32
C THR A 61 -25.13 -19.25 -42.27
N ILE A 62 -26.05 -19.45 -41.34
CA ILE A 62 -26.84 -20.68 -41.24
C ILE A 62 -28.17 -20.44 -41.93
N LYS A 63 -28.46 -21.24 -42.95
CA LYS A 63 -29.73 -21.25 -43.64
C LYS A 63 -30.43 -22.57 -43.41
N VAL A 64 -31.59 -22.52 -42.78
CA VAL A 64 -32.44 -23.70 -42.54
C VAL A 64 -33.63 -23.65 -43.48
N SER A 65 -33.85 -24.72 -44.22
CA SER A 65 -34.99 -24.89 -45.14
C SER A 65 -35.73 -26.18 -44.83
N LEU A 66 -37.05 -26.12 -44.74
CA LEU A 66 -37.91 -27.27 -44.42
C LEU A 66 -39.31 -27.10 -45.02
N THR A 67 -40.06 -28.19 -45.17
CA THR A 67 -41.47 -28.14 -45.60
C THR A 67 -42.35 -28.59 -44.44
N THR A 68 -43.22 -27.71 -43.94
CA THR A 68 -44.12 -28.02 -42.83
C THR A 68 -45.34 -28.80 -43.30
N THR A 69 -45.73 -29.81 -42.54
CA THR A 69 -46.86 -30.70 -42.84
C THR A 69 -47.84 -30.77 -41.67
N GLU A 70 -49.13 -30.88 -41.98
CA GLU A 70 -50.18 -31.24 -41.02
C GLU A 70 -50.80 -32.55 -41.50
N ALA A 71 -50.71 -33.62 -40.70
CA ALA A 71 -51.18 -34.96 -41.07
C ALA A 71 -50.70 -35.40 -42.48
N SER A 72 -49.40 -35.21 -42.76
CA SER A 72 -48.72 -35.55 -44.02
C SER A 72 -49.10 -34.71 -45.26
N LYS A 73 -49.85 -33.62 -45.08
CA LYS A 73 -50.12 -32.64 -46.16
C LYS A 73 -49.38 -31.34 -45.91
N ALA A 74 -48.72 -30.81 -46.93
CA ALA A 74 -48.00 -29.53 -46.83
C ALA A 74 -48.99 -28.39 -46.51
N LYS A 75 -48.77 -27.70 -45.39
CA LYS A 75 -49.62 -26.60 -44.93
C LYS A 75 -48.81 -25.57 -44.18
N ARG A 76 -49.23 -24.31 -44.26
CA ARG A 76 -48.62 -23.20 -43.51
C ARG A 76 -49.15 -23.20 -42.06
N PRO A 77 -48.30 -23.41 -41.04
CA PRO A 77 -48.67 -23.25 -39.64
C PRO A 77 -48.85 -21.77 -39.28
N HIS A 78 -49.54 -21.51 -38.17
CA HIS A 78 -49.69 -20.15 -37.63
C HIS A 78 -48.42 -19.69 -36.92
N GLN A 79 -47.76 -20.60 -36.19
CA GLN A 79 -46.53 -20.38 -35.44
C GLN A 79 -45.43 -21.29 -36.00
N ALA A 80 -44.31 -20.68 -36.38
CA ALA A 80 -43.12 -21.41 -36.80
C ALA A 80 -41.87 -20.64 -36.41
N PHE A 81 -41.16 -21.17 -35.42
CA PHE A 81 -39.92 -20.59 -34.91
C PHE A 81 -38.82 -21.64 -34.86
N LEU A 82 -37.61 -21.23 -35.20
CA LEU A 82 -36.39 -21.92 -34.83
C LEU A 82 -35.87 -21.26 -33.57
N VAL A 83 -35.94 -21.95 -32.44
CA VAL A 83 -35.51 -21.44 -31.14
C VAL A 83 -34.12 -21.99 -30.85
N LEU A 84 -33.16 -21.09 -30.68
CA LEU A 84 -31.83 -21.43 -30.20
C LEU A 84 -31.82 -21.39 -28.67
N THR A 85 -31.33 -22.45 -28.04
CA THR A 85 -31.40 -22.67 -26.59
C THR A 85 -30.01 -22.97 -26.04
N GLU A 86 -29.59 -22.21 -25.04
CA GLU A 86 -28.34 -22.42 -24.30
C GLU A 86 -28.58 -23.32 -23.08
N SER A 87 -27.51 -23.93 -22.56
CA SER A 87 -27.54 -24.75 -21.34
C SER A 87 -28.04 -23.99 -20.09
N THR A 88 -27.88 -22.67 -20.04
CA THR A 88 -28.36 -21.78 -18.97
C THR A 88 -29.87 -21.52 -19.00
N GLY A 89 -30.55 -21.92 -20.08
CA GLY A 89 -31.96 -21.64 -20.34
C GLY A 89 -32.22 -20.32 -21.07
N LEU A 90 -31.18 -19.65 -21.59
CA LEU A 90 -31.35 -18.51 -22.49
C LEU A 90 -31.84 -18.99 -23.86
N GLU A 91 -32.87 -18.30 -24.38
CA GLU A 91 -33.51 -18.65 -25.65
C GLU A 91 -33.54 -17.46 -26.61
N ALA A 92 -33.27 -17.71 -27.89
CA ALA A 92 -33.44 -16.74 -28.97
C ALA A 92 -34.34 -17.32 -30.08
N PRO A 93 -35.57 -16.80 -30.25
CA PRO A 93 -36.49 -17.27 -31.28
C PRO A 93 -36.25 -16.57 -32.63
N TYR A 94 -36.12 -17.37 -33.70
CA TYR A 94 -36.01 -16.90 -35.09
C TYR A 94 -37.23 -17.34 -35.91
N PRO A 95 -38.05 -16.41 -36.43
CA PRO A 95 -39.24 -16.74 -37.21
C PRO A 95 -38.88 -17.37 -38.57
N LEU A 96 -39.56 -18.46 -38.94
CA LEU A 96 -39.44 -19.04 -40.29
C LEU A 96 -40.33 -18.30 -41.28
N ASN A 97 -39.79 -17.95 -42.45
CA ASN A 97 -40.58 -17.40 -43.55
C ASN A 97 -41.22 -18.55 -44.35
N ILE A 98 -42.49 -18.84 -44.05
CA ILE A 98 -43.24 -19.96 -44.67
C ILE A 98 -44.13 -19.49 -45.82
N LYS A 99 -43.98 -20.07 -47.00
CA LYS A 99 -44.89 -19.82 -48.14
C LYS A 99 -46.20 -20.58 -47.98
N ALA A 100 -47.22 -20.22 -48.77
CA ALA A 100 -48.50 -20.95 -48.79
C ALA A 100 -48.34 -22.46 -49.12
N SER A 101 -47.25 -22.85 -49.79
CA SER A 101 -46.88 -24.23 -50.10
C SER A 101 -46.29 -25.03 -48.92
N GLY A 102 -46.20 -24.44 -47.71
CA GLY A 102 -45.59 -25.07 -46.53
C GLY A 102 -44.05 -25.03 -46.52
N LYS A 103 -43.40 -24.53 -47.57
CA LYS A 103 -41.94 -24.36 -47.59
C LYS A 103 -41.53 -23.16 -46.72
N GLY A 104 -40.73 -23.43 -45.69
CA GLY A 104 -40.17 -22.47 -44.75
C GLY A 104 -38.67 -22.30 -44.91
N THR A 105 -38.19 -21.06 -44.83
CA THR A 105 -36.76 -20.75 -44.78
C THR A 105 -36.46 -19.75 -43.67
N VAL A 106 -35.37 -19.96 -42.94
CA VAL A 106 -34.80 -18.99 -42.00
C VAL A 106 -33.29 -18.89 -42.25
N GLU A 107 -32.78 -17.67 -42.22
CA GLU A 107 -31.37 -17.35 -42.38
C GLU A 107 -30.93 -16.61 -41.12
N ILE A 108 -29.88 -17.12 -40.47
CA ILE A 108 -29.31 -16.59 -39.25
C ILE A 108 -27.85 -16.27 -39.54
N THR A 109 -27.49 -14.99 -39.40
CA THR A 109 -26.11 -14.55 -39.51
C THR A 109 -25.50 -14.40 -38.12
N HIS A 110 -24.17 -14.38 -38.04
CA HIS A 110 -23.46 -14.14 -36.78
C HIS A 110 -23.85 -12.82 -36.09
N LYS A 111 -24.32 -11.81 -36.84
CA LYS A 111 -24.75 -10.51 -36.29
C LYS A 111 -26.16 -10.54 -35.70
N ASP A 112 -26.98 -11.51 -36.11
CA ASP A 112 -28.36 -11.65 -35.64
C ASP A 112 -28.45 -12.43 -34.33
N LEU A 113 -27.32 -12.99 -33.86
CA LEU A 113 -27.21 -13.70 -32.60
C LEU A 113 -27.05 -12.71 -31.44
N PRO A 114 -27.85 -12.84 -30.36
CA PRO A 114 -27.62 -12.09 -29.13
C PRO A 114 -26.21 -12.32 -28.59
N VAL A 115 -25.63 -11.28 -28.00
CA VAL A 115 -24.27 -11.31 -27.43
C VAL A 115 -24.10 -12.44 -26.42
N GLN A 116 -25.15 -12.77 -25.66
CA GLN A 116 -25.14 -13.84 -24.66
C GLN A 116 -24.93 -15.22 -25.31
N LEU A 117 -25.61 -15.48 -26.43
CA LEU A 117 -25.43 -16.74 -27.16
C LEU A 117 -24.07 -16.79 -27.85
N LEU A 118 -23.57 -15.65 -28.35
CA LEU A 118 -22.24 -15.57 -28.97
C LEU A 118 -21.10 -15.90 -27.99
N LEU A 119 -21.27 -15.60 -26.70
CA LEU A 119 -20.29 -15.87 -25.64
C LEU A 119 -20.43 -17.25 -24.98
N SER A 120 -21.33 -18.11 -25.47
CA SER A 120 -21.51 -19.45 -24.92
C SER A 120 -20.33 -20.35 -25.26
N ASP A 121 -19.69 -20.91 -24.23
CA ASP A 121 -18.68 -21.97 -24.37
C ASP A 121 -19.31 -23.36 -24.66
N THR A 122 -20.64 -23.47 -24.55
CA THR A 122 -21.38 -24.73 -24.75
C THR A 122 -22.10 -24.76 -26.10
N PRO A 123 -22.24 -25.95 -26.73
CA PRO A 123 -23.02 -26.08 -27.96
C PRO A 123 -24.49 -25.67 -27.75
N ILE A 124 -24.98 -24.80 -28.63
CA ILE A 124 -26.34 -24.25 -28.58
C ILE A 124 -27.29 -25.18 -29.33
N LYS A 125 -28.39 -25.54 -28.69
CA LYS A 125 -29.38 -26.47 -29.25
C LYS A 125 -30.41 -25.71 -30.08
N ALA A 126 -30.62 -26.12 -31.33
CA ALA A 126 -31.66 -25.57 -32.19
C ALA A 126 -32.91 -26.46 -32.16
N ASN A 127 -34.01 -25.91 -31.63
CA ASN A 127 -35.31 -26.55 -31.55
C ASN A 127 -36.28 -25.93 -32.55
N LEU A 128 -37.00 -26.77 -33.30
CA LEU A 128 -38.06 -26.33 -34.19
C LEU A 128 -39.39 -26.37 -33.46
N VAL A 129 -40.07 -25.23 -33.41
CA VAL A 129 -41.39 -25.06 -32.79
C VAL A 129 -42.42 -24.77 -33.87
N LEU A 130 -43.33 -25.71 -34.12
CA LEU A 130 -44.45 -25.58 -35.05
C LEU A 130 -45.78 -25.68 -34.32
N GLY A 131 -46.71 -24.78 -34.63
CA GLY A 131 -48.06 -24.79 -34.06
C GLY A 131 -49.07 -24.04 -34.91
N SER A 132 -50.34 -24.38 -34.77
CA SER A 132 -51.44 -23.67 -35.40
C SER A 132 -52.65 -23.65 -34.48
N PHE A 133 -53.56 -22.70 -34.69
CA PHE A 133 -54.88 -22.77 -34.05
C PHE A 133 -55.65 -24.01 -34.54
N GLY A 134 -56.26 -24.75 -33.62
CA GLY A 134 -57.05 -25.95 -33.92
C GLY A 134 -56.74 -27.12 -32.98
N SER A 135 -57.25 -28.30 -33.34
CA SER A 135 -57.07 -29.54 -32.57
C SER A 135 -55.80 -30.32 -32.94
N SER A 136 -54.92 -29.76 -33.78
CA SER A 136 -53.68 -30.42 -34.16
C SER A 136 -52.62 -30.33 -33.06
N LYS A 137 -51.89 -31.42 -32.83
CA LYS A 137 -50.81 -31.46 -31.83
C LYS A 137 -49.62 -30.61 -32.31
N PRO A 138 -49.09 -29.67 -31.49
CA PRO A 138 -47.91 -28.89 -31.82
C PRO A 138 -46.65 -29.77 -31.80
N LEU A 139 -45.61 -29.32 -32.51
CA LEU A 139 -44.32 -30.00 -32.59
C LEU A 139 -43.24 -29.14 -31.94
N ILE A 140 -42.48 -29.72 -31.02
CA ILE A 140 -41.21 -29.20 -30.51
C ILE A 140 -40.19 -30.31 -30.72
N SER A 141 -39.25 -30.13 -31.65
CA SER A 141 -38.25 -31.14 -31.96
C SER A 141 -36.85 -30.55 -31.97
N PRO A 142 -35.87 -31.18 -31.32
CA PRO A 142 -34.46 -30.84 -31.51
C PRO A 142 -34.04 -31.21 -32.93
N VAL A 143 -33.26 -30.34 -33.57
CA VAL A 143 -32.92 -30.49 -34.99
C VAL A 143 -31.43 -30.62 -35.21
N PHE A 144 -30.66 -29.68 -34.65
CA PHE A 144 -29.20 -29.63 -34.76
C PHE A 144 -28.62 -28.81 -33.61
N ASP A 145 -27.33 -29.02 -33.35
CA ASP A 145 -26.56 -28.25 -32.38
C ASP A 145 -25.58 -27.34 -33.13
N ILE A 146 -25.32 -26.15 -32.58
CA ILE A 146 -24.45 -25.12 -33.14
C ILE A 146 -23.31 -24.85 -32.17
N GLU A 147 -22.09 -24.92 -32.66
CA GLU A 147 -20.89 -24.50 -31.94
C GLU A 147 -20.40 -23.17 -32.53
N ILE A 148 -20.32 -22.13 -31.70
CA ILE A 148 -19.94 -20.79 -32.16
C ILE A 148 -18.43 -20.62 -31.98
N GLN A 149 -17.74 -20.25 -33.05
CA GLN A 149 -16.33 -19.86 -32.99
C GLN A 149 -16.20 -18.35 -33.16
N LEU A 150 -15.69 -17.69 -32.11
CA LEU A 150 -15.28 -16.29 -32.18
C LEU A 150 -13.91 -16.17 -32.86
N ASP A 151 -13.70 -15.09 -33.61
CA ASP A 151 -12.40 -14.81 -34.22
C ASP A 151 -11.42 -14.34 -33.13
N PRO A 152 -10.28 -15.04 -32.92
CA PRO A 152 -9.29 -14.67 -31.91
C PRO A 152 -8.62 -13.30 -32.17
N ASN A 153 -8.74 -12.75 -33.39
CA ASN A 153 -8.16 -11.46 -33.77
C ASN A 153 -9.09 -10.27 -33.50
N THR A 154 -10.35 -10.52 -33.13
CA THR A 154 -11.33 -9.48 -32.81
C THR A 154 -11.62 -9.46 -31.31
N PRO A 155 -11.71 -8.28 -30.66
CA PRO A 155 -12.12 -8.20 -29.27
C PRO A 155 -13.49 -8.88 -29.07
N ALA A 156 -13.60 -9.73 -28.06
CA ALA A 156 -14.87 -10.36 -27.70
C ALA A 156 -15.94 -9.28 -27.45
N PRO A 157 -17.20 -9.53 -27.84
CA PRO A 157 -18.26 -8.55 -27.65
C PRO A 157 -18.44 -8.24 -26.15
N GLN A 158 -18.47 -6.95 -25.81
CA GLN A 158 -18.65 -6.54 -24.42
C GLN A 158 -20.09 -6.79 -23.99
N TYR A 159 -20.25 -7.63 -22.96
CA TYR A 159 -21.53 -7.88 -22.31
C TYR A 159 -21.49 -7.29 -20.89
N GLU A 160 -22.31 -6.27 -20.67
CA GLU A 160 -22.59 -5.80 -19.32
C GLU A 160 -23.73 -6.65 -18.74
N ALA A 161 -23.41 -7.45 -17.74
CA ALA A 161 -24.40 -8.27 -17.07
C ALA A 161 -25.45 -7.35 -16.39
N PRO A 162 -26.76 -7.62 -16.56
CA PRO A 162 -27.81 -6.87 -15.87
C PRO A 162 -27.57 -6.87 -14.36
N LEU A 163 -27.94 -5.77 -13.70
CA LEU A 163 -27.85 -5.64 -12.25
C LEU A 163 -28.60 -6.78 -11.56
N ARG A 164 -27.85 -7.73 -10.99
CA ARG A 164 -28.39 -8.86 -10.23
C ARG A 164 -28.24 -8.58 -8.74
N TYR A 165 -29.36 -8.47 -8.04
CA TYR A 165 -29.36 -8.32 -6.59
C TYR A 165 -28.91 -9.62 -5.93
N GLY A 166 -27.88 -9.53 -5.09
CA GLY A 166 -27.28 -10.66 -4.37
C GLY A 166 -26.27 -10.19 -3.34
N PRO A 167 -25.79 -11.09 -2.46
CA PRO A 167 -24.74 -10.77 -1.51
C PRO A 167 -23.47 -10.35 -2.28
N ARG A 168 -22.90 -9.21 -1.91
CA ARG A 168 -21.62 -8.76 -2.47
C ARG A 168 -20.46 -9.44 -1.73
N ALA A 169 -19.32 -9.53 -2.41
CA ALA A 169 -18.10 -10.03 -1.78
C ALA A 169 -17.73 -9.17 -0.55
N GLN A 170 -17.28 -9.81 0.52
CA GLN A 170 -16.82 -9.13 1.73
C GLN A 170 -15.53 -8.34 1.45
N ILE A 171 -15.49 -7.09 1.90
CA ILE A 171 -14.31 -6.22 1.78
C ILE A 171 -13.56 -6.27 3.10
N ASN A 172 -12.29 -6.69 3.07
CA ASN A 172 -11.40 -6.70 4.23
C ASN A 172 -10.43 -5.52 4.16
N HIS A 173 -10.32 -4.74 5.25
CA HIS A 173 -9.33 -3.68 5.34
C HIS A 173 -7.93 -4.28 5.55
N ILE A 174 -6.98 -3.92 4.70
CA ILE A 174 -5.58 -4.38 4.78
C ILE A 174 -4.77 -3.31 5.53
N PHE A 175 -4.33 -3.64 6.74
CA PHE A 175 -3.46 -2.78 7.53
C PHE A 175 -2.05 -2.70 6.93
N ARG A 176 -1.35 -1.59 7.22
CA ARG A 176 0.08 -1.47 6.88
C ARG A 176 0.88 -2.48 7.71
N ALA A 177 1.93 -3.02 7.10
CA ALA A 177 2.89 -3.86 7.81
C ALA A 177 3.65 -3.04 8.86
N ASP A 178 3.95 -3.66 10.00
CA ASP A 178 4.72 -3.04 11.07
C ASP A 178 6.16 -2.74 10.62
N PRO A 179 6.76 -1.61 11.06
CA PRO A 179 8.16 -1.30 10.77
C PRO A 179 9.10 -2.32 11.43
N LYS A 180 10.12 -2.76 10.69
CA LYS A 180 11.11 -3.72 11.18
C LYS A 180 12.20 -3.02 11.98
N SER A 181 12.41 -3.44 13.23
CA SER A 181 13.49 -2.96 14.10
C SER A 181 14.81 -3.71 13.85
N PRO A 182 15.97 -3.10 14.17
CA PRO A 182 17.29 -3.73 14.01
C PRO A 182 17.53 -4.88 15.02
N PRO A 183 18.49 -5.78 14.74
CA PRO A 183 18.88 -6.84 15.67
C PRO A 183 19.39 -6.29 17.01
N LYS A 184 18.87 -6.84 18.12
CA LYS A 184 19.18 -6.39 19.50
C LYS A 184 20.68 -6.40 19.83
N ILE A 185 21.44 -7.33 19.25
CA ILE A 185 22.88 -7.48 19.49
C ILE A 185 23.65 -6.22 19.03
N ILE A 186 23.27 -5.66 17.88
CA ILE A 186 23.91 -4.47 17.33
C ILE A 186 23.62 -3.27 18.25
N SER A 187 22.35 -3.07 18.63
CA SER A 187 21.98 -2.00 19.57
C SER A 187 22.71 -2.13 20.91
N LEU A 188 22.86 -3.35 21.46
CA LEU A 188 23.55 -3.59 22.72
C LEU A 188 25.04 -3.26 22.63
N ALA A 189 25.70 -3.61 21.52
CA ALA A 189 27.12 -3.30 21.32
C ALA A 189 27.38 -1.78 21.36
N PHE A 190 26.51 -0.97 20.73
CA PHE A 190 26.62 0.49 20.77
C PHE A 190 26.32 1.07 22.16
N VAL A 191 25.34 0.52 22.89
CA VAL A 191 25.10 0.92 24.28
C VAL A 191 26.33 0.68 25.15
N LEU A 192 26.98 -0.49 25.02
CA LEU A 192 28.21 -0.79 25.75
C LEU A 192 29.37 0.12 25.35
N ALA A 193 29.50 0.46 24.06
CA ALA A 193 30.51 1.39 23.58
C ALA A 193 30.33 2.80 24.18
N ILE A 194 29.09 3.29 24.26
CA ILE A 194 28.77 4.59 24.89
C ILE A 194 29.07 4.54 26.40
N LEU A 195 28.68 3.45 27.08
CA LEU A 195 28.98 3.27 28.51
C LEU A 195 30.49 3.20 28.77
N ALA A 196 31.28 2.63 27.84
CA ALA A 196 32.74 2.58 27.93
C ALA A 196 33.42 3.95 27.75
N ALA A 197 32.75 4.93 27.13
CA ALA A 197 33.28 6.29 27.01
C ALA A 197 33.41 6.98 28.39
N ILE A 198 32.53 6.65 29.34
CA ILE A 198 32.52 7.23 30.69
C ILE A 198 33.81 6.90 31.47
N PRO A 199 34.21 5.63 31.70
CA PRO A 199 35.47 5.32 32.37
C PRO A 199 36.68 5.80 31.58
N THR A 200 36.60 5.81 30.24
CA THR A 200 37.67 6.35 29.38
C THR A 200 37.90 7.84 29.67
N LEU A 201 36.83 8.62 29.85
CA LEU A 201 36.91 10.03 30.25
C LEU A 201 37.59 10.20 31.62
N PHE A 202 37.18 9.40 32.62
CA PHE A 202 37.78 9.45 33.95
C PHE A 202 39.26 9.09 33.95
N LEU A 203 39.66 8.05 33.20
CA LEU A 203 41.07 7.68 33.01
C LEU A 203 41.85 8.82 32.35
N GLY A 204 41.26 9.47 31.33
CA GLY A 204 41.85 10.64 30.69
C GLY A 204 42.09 11.80 31.66
N TRP A 205 41.13 12.11 32.53
CA TRP A 205 41.30 13.14 33.57
C TRP A 205 42.42 12.78 34.57
N LEU A 206 42.51 11.52 34.99
CA LEU A 206 43.58 11.07 35.87
C LEU A 206 44.96 11.18 35.20
N ALA A 207 45.06 10.81 33.91
CA ALA A 207 46.29 10.93 33.14
C ALA A 207 46.73 12.40 32.97
N LEU A 208 45.79 13.34 32.86
CA LEU A 208 46.05 14.78 32.78
C LEU A 208 46.30 15.46 34.13
N GLY A 209 46.26 14.70 35.24
CA GLY A 209 46.51 15.24 36.58
C GLY A 209 45.35 16.05 37.16
N ALA A 210 44.09 15.74 36.79
CA ALA A 210 42.92 16.36 37.40
C ALA A 210 42.93 16.14 38.92
N ASN A 211 42.76 17.22 39.68
CA ASN A 211 42.90 17.21 41.14
C ASN A 211 41.69 17.89 41.82
N VAL A 212 41.36 17.41 43.01
CA VAL A 212 40.23 17.87 43.85
C VAL A 212 40.68 18.58 45.14
N TYR A 213 41.96 18.93 45.25
CA TYR A 213 42.57 19.53 46.45
C TYR A 213 41.83 20.76 47.02
N HIS A 214 41.20 21.57 46.15
CA HIS A 214 40.50 22.78 46.58
C HIS A 214 39.08 22.55 47.13
N ILE A 215 38.55 21.32 47.07
CA ILE A 215 37.20 20.99 47.57
C ILE A 215 37.11 21.21 49.08
N SER A 216 38.06 20.68 49.86
CA SER A 216 38.04 20.85 51.33
C SER A 216 38.15 22.30 51.75
N LYS A 217 38.92 23.11 51.01
CA LYS A 217 39.01 24.55 51.23
C LYS A 217 37.68 25.23 50.90
N ALA A 218 37.08 24.89 49.75
CA ALA A 218 35.78 25.41 49.28
C ALA A 218 34.67 25.17 50.30
N LEU A 219 34.59 23.93 50.78
CA LEU A 219 33.60 23.53 51.76
C LEU A 219 33.88 24.12 53.15
N GLY A 220 35.14 24.41 53.50
CA GLY A 220 35.48 25.09 54.75
C GLY A 220 35.12 26.58 54.78
N ALA A 221 35.31 27.29 53.66
CA ALA A 221 35.06 28.73 53.57
C ALA A 221 33.57 29.08 53.39
N ALA A 222 32.84 28.29 52.60
CA ALA A 222 31.41 28.52 52.34
C ALA A 222 30.64 27.19 52.15
N PRO A 223 30.46 26.40 53.23
CA PRO A 223 29.91 25.04 53.15
C PRO A 223 28.49 25.03 52.57
N VAL A 224 27.65 25.96 53.01
CA VAL A 224 26.22 25.98 52.66
C VAL A 224 26.01 26.35 51.19
N SER A 225 26.70 27.37 50.67
CA SER A 225 26.52 27.78 49.28
C SER A 225 27.00 26.74 48.29
N HIS A 226 28.16 26.11 48.53
CA HIS A 226 28.70 25.07 47.65
C HIS A 226 27.86 23.79 47.70
N ALA A 227 27.42 23.36 48.88
CA ALA A 227 26.56 22.18 49.03
C ALA A 227 25.18 22.38 48.39
N VAL A 228 24.54 23.54 48.62
CA VAL A 228 23.22 23.85 48.03
C VAL A 228 23.34 24.04 46.52
N PHE A 229 24.41 24.67 46.04
CA PHE A 229 24.63 24.83 44.60
C PHE A 229 24.81 23.49 43.89
N PHE A 230 25.71 22.64 44.36
CA PHE A 230 25.92 21.31 43.77
C PHE A 230 24.68 20.42 43.92
N GLY A 231 24.04 20.43 45.09
CA GLY A 231 22.80 19.71 45.34
C GLY A 231 21.66 20.17 44.41
N SER A 232 21.57 21.47 44.12
CA SER A 232 20.58 22.01 43.17
C SER A 232 20.81 21.51 41.75
N ILE A 233 22.06 21.38 41.31
CA ILE A 233 22.40 20.84 39.98
C ILE A 233 21.99 19.37 39.90
N ILE A 234 22.32 18.56 40.91
CA ILE A 234 21.89 17.15 40.97
C ILE A 234 20.36 17.05 40.97
N ALA A 235 19.67 17.90 41.73
CA ALA A 235 18.22 17.90 41.81
C ALA A 235 17.57 18.30 40.47
N ILE A 236 18.16 19.25 39.73
CA ILE A 236 17.71 19.63 38.38
C ILE A 236 17.86 18.44 37.42
N GLU A 237 19.02 17.78 37.41
CA GLU A 237 19.25 16.60 36.56
C GLU A 237 18.30 15.45 36.92
N GLY A 238 18.09 15.19 38.22
CA GLY A 238 17.12 14.21 38.68
C GLY A 238 15.69 14.56 38.27
N THR A 239 15.34 15.85 38.24
CA THR A 239 14.04 16.31 37.75
C THR A 239 13.88 16.07 36.25
N PHE A 240 14.93 16.29 35.44
CA PHE A 240 14.91 15.93 34.02
C PHE A 240 14.82 14.42 33.79
N PHE A 241 15.49 13.61 34.62
CA PHE A 241 15.35 12.15 34.57
C PHE A 241 13.92 11.70 34.89
N LEU A 242 13.29 12.31 35.89
CA LEU A 242 11.88 12.05 36.23
C LEU A 242 10.94 12.52 35.11
N TYR A 243 11.21 13.65 34.46
CA TYR A 243 10.47 14.12 33.29
C TYR A 243 10.56 13.13 32.12
N TYR A 244 11.76 12.61 31.83
CA TYR A 244 11.94 11.59 30.80
C TYR A 244 11.17 10.29 31.12
N SER A 245 11.13 9.90 32.39
CA SER A 245 10.59 8.60 32.79
C SER A 245 9.09 8.59 33.10
N THR A 246 8.56 9.63 33.77
CA THR A 246 7.21 9.57 34.37
C THR A 246 6.49 10.91 34.49
N TRP A 247 7.19 12.01 34.74
CA TRP A 247 6.55 13.30 35.05
C TRP A 247 6.04 14.05 33.81
N ASN A 248 4.95 14.79 34.00
CA ASN A 248 4.42 15.68 32.98
C ASN A 248 5.13 17.04 32.98
N LEU A 249 5.02 17.78 31.86
CA LEU A 249 5.63 19.10 31.72
C LEU A 249 5.18 20.09 32.81
N PHE A 250 3.88 20.11 33.13
CA PHE A 250 3.34 21.02 34.16
C PHE A 250 3.77 20.67 35.60
N GLN A 251 4.22 19.45 35.85
CA GLN A 251 4.83 19.07 37.14
C GLN A 251 6.30 19.48 37.18
N THR A 252 6.98 19.33 36.05
CA THR A 252 8.42 19.59 35.90
C THR A 252 8.75 21.08 35.94
N LEU A 253 7.98 21.91 35.23
CA LEU A 253 8.20 23.36 35.13
C LEU A 253 8.27 24.11 36.48
N PRO A 254 7.31 23.97 37.42
CA PRO A 254 7.39 24.67 38.70
C PRO A 254 8.55 24.17 39.57
N VAL A 255 8.86 22.85 39.52
CA VAL A 255 9.97 22.26 40.28
C VAL A 255 11.31 22.77 39.76
N ILE A 256 11.53 22.76 38.44
CA ILE A 256 12.74 23.33 37.83
C ILE A 256 12.80 24.84 38.02
N GLY A 257 11.67 25.56 37.96
CA GLY A 257 11.65 26.99 38.24
C GLY A 257 12.16 27.31 39.65
N LEU A 258 11.71 26.55 40.66
CA LEU A 258 12.16 26.70 42.04
C LEU A 258 13.63 26.28 42.20
N LEU A 259 14.01 25.11 41.70
CA LEU A 259 15.40 24.62 41.78
C LEU A 259 16.37 25.53 41.03
N GLY A 260 15.94 26.11 39.90
CA GLY A 260 16.71 27.08 39.12
C GLY A 260 16.96 28.37 39.89
N ALA A 261 15.94 28.90 40.58
CA ALA A 261 16.12 30.05 41.46
C ALA A 261 17.09 29.76 42.62
N VAL A 262 16.98 28.58 43.25
CA VAL A 262 17.89 28.13 44.31
C VAL A 262 19.32 27.97 43.77
N SER A 263 19.48 27.39 42.59
CA SER A 263 20.77 27.22 41.92
C SER A 263 21.41 28.56 41.58
N PHE A 264 20.62 29.51 41.08
CA PHE A 264 21.09 30.85 40.77
C PHE A 264 21.59 31.60 42.02
N LEU A 265 20.79 31.62 43.10
CA LEU A 265 21.14 32.32 44.34
C LEU A 265 22.36 31.70 45.04
N SER A 266 22.40 30.36 45.14
CA SER A 266 23.54 29.66 45.74
C SER A 266 24.79 29.73 44.88
N GLY A 267 24.64 29.64 43.55
CA GLY A 267 25.72 29.71 42.58
C GLY A 267 26.43 31.06 42.56
N THR A 268 25.69 32.18 42.61
CA THR A 268 26.31 33.51 42.68
C THR A 268 27.23 33.66 43.90
N LYS A 269 26.86 33.08 45.05
CA LYS A 269 27.70 33.08 46.27
C LYS A 269 28.88 32.11 46.18
N ALA A 270 28.65 30.89 45.68
CA ALA A 270 29.69 29.90 45.48
C ALA A 270 30.76 30.36 44.48
N LEU A 271 30.36 30.96 43.36
CA LEU A 271 31.28 31.46 42.32
C LEU A 271 32.00 32.74 42.75
N SER A 272 31.34 33.62 43.52
CA SER A 272 31.98 34.82 44.08
C SER A 272 33.10 34.45 45.06
N GLU A 273 32.92 33.36 45.81
CA GLU A 273 33.94 32.79 46.69
C GLU A 273 35.11 32.18 45.91
N VAL A 274 34.84 31.52 44.78
CA VAL A 274 35.90 31.07 43.86
C VAL A 274 36.67 32.27 43.28
N GLN A 275 35.97 33.37 42.94
CA GLN A 275 36.59 34.59 42.46
C GLN A 275 37.46 35.26 43.54
N SER A 276 37.01 35.31 44.80
CA SER A 276 37.81 35.91 45.88
C SER A 276 39.13 35.17 46.11
N ARG A 277 39.13 33.84 46.00
CA ARG A 277 40.37 33.03 46.02
C ARG A 277 41.32 33.32 44.87
N ARG A 278 40.75 33.54 43.67
CA ARG A 278 41.51 33.92 42.48
C ARG A 278 42.20 35.26 42.68
N LEU A 279 41.52 36.22 43.30
CA LEU A 279 42.06 37.54 43.62
C LEU A 279 43.07 37.50 44.77
N ALA A 280 42.88 36.60 45.74
CA ALA A 280 43.82 36.36 46.85
C ALA A 280 45.07 35.55 46.45
N GLY A 281 45.27 35.22 45.15
CA GLY A 281 46.45 34.52 44.67
C GLY A 281 46.52 33.02 45.01
N GLU A 282 45.45 32.42 45.53
CA GLU A 282 45.47 31.06 46.10
C GLU A 282 45.46 29.93 45.06
N ARG A 283 45.62 30.24 43.76
CA ARG A 283 45.70 29.23 42.69
C ARG A 283 46.92 28.31 42.81
N LEU A 284 47.95 28.74 43.54
CA LEU A 284 49.25 28.05 43.66
C LEU A 284 49.47 27.39 45.02
N ALA A 285 48.47 27.34 45.91
CA ALA A 285 48.62 26.84 47.29
C ALA A 285 49.06 25.35 47.41
N GLY A 286 49.16 24.62 46.29
CA GLY A 286 49.75 23.28 46.22
C GLY A 286 51.27 23.24 45.93
N PHE A 287 51.89 24.37 45.58
CA PHE A 287 53.34 24.49 45.42
C PHE A 287 53.89 25.23 46.64
N LYS A 288 54.76 24.58 47.44
CA LYS A 288 55.46 25.24 48.54
C LYS A 288 56.33 26.36 47.96
N THR A 289 55.84 27.59 47.98
CA THR A 289 56.64 28.77 47.67
C THR A 289 57.65 28.93 48.80
N GLY A 290 58.91 28.56 48.55
CA GLY A 290 60.01 29.02 49.38
C GLY A 290 60.01 30.54 49.39
N THR A 291 60.18 31.13 50.57
CA THR A 291 60.38 32.56 50.78
C THR A 291 61.47 33.07 49.83
N LEU A 292 61.08 33.77 48.77
CA LEU A 292 62.02 34.58 48.00
C LEU A 292 61.85 36.03 48.46
N ASP A 293 62.95 36.50 49.04
CA ASP A 293 63.16 37.83 49.59
C ASP A 293 62.87 38.91 48.54
N MET A 294 62.02 39.86 48.89
CA MET A 294 61.46 40.88 48.01
C MET A 294 62.33 42.15 47.94
N THR A 295 63.61 42.04 48.31
CA THR A 295 64.56 43.16 48.40
C THR A 295 65.35 43.42 47.10
N ALA A 296 65.18 42.61 46.04
CA ALA A 296 66.02 42.72 44.83
C ALA A 296 65.54 43.70 43.73
N CYS A 297 64.31 44.21 43.78
CA CYS A 297 63.76 45.06 42.70
C CYS A 297 63.88 46.56 42.97
N GLN A 298 65.08 47.07 43.25
CA GLN A 298 65.30 48.52 43.43
C GLN A 298 66.51 49.11 42.70
N SER A 299 67.18 48.34 41.85
CA SER A 299 68.27 48.82 41.00
C SER A 299 67.89 48.69 39.53
N GLY A 300 67.98 49.81 38.79
CA GLY A 300 67.85 49.82 37.33
C GLY A 300 68.96 49.00 36.64
N PRO A 301 68.81 48.70 35.34
CA PRO A 301 69.78 47.88 34.61
C PRO A 301 71.16 48.57 34.56
N PRO A 302 72.27 47.80 34.63
CA PRO A 302 73.63 48.33 34.57
C PRO A 302 73.97 48.90 33.17
N ASP A 303 74.88 49.88 33.14
CA ASP A 303 75.20 50.77 31.99
C ASP A 303 75.67 50.05 30.71
N ASP A 304 76.02 48.76 30.78
CA ASP A 304 76.49 47.91 29.69
C ASP A 304 75.41 46.99 29.08
N VAL A 305 74.16 47.12 29.55
CA VAL A 305 73.01 46.31 29.11
C VAL A 305 71.89 47.19 28.56
N ALA A 306 71.53 46.98 27.30
CA ALA A 306 70.41 47.65 26.67
C ALA A 306 69.13 46.79 26.81
N LEU A 307 68.02 47.43 27.17
CA LEU A 307 66.69 46.83 27.08
C LEU A 307 66.16 47.06 25.66
N VAL A 308 66.10 45.99 24.87
CA VAL A 308 65.54 46.02 23.52
C VAL A 308 64.10 45.55 23.60
N VAL A 309 63.18 46.38 23.11
CA VAL A 309 61.76 46.01 22.97
C VAL A 309 61.68 44.94 21.88
N ALA A 310 61.47 43.68 22.30
CA ALA A 310 61.37 42.55 21.38
C ALA A 310 59.96 42.42 20.80
N MET A 311 58.94 42.82 21.55
CA MET A 311 57.55 42.75 21.12
C MET A 311 56.69 43.73 21.90
N VAL A 312 55.82 44.44 21.20
CA VAL A 312 54.74 45.24 21.81
C VAL A 312 53.44 44.50 21.53
N VAL A 313 52.74 44.12 22.58
CA VAL A 313 51.41 43.50 22.49
C VAL A 313 50.40 44.47 23.11
N GLU A 314 49.48 44.95 22.28
CA GLU A 314 48.32 45.72 22.74
C GLU A 314 47.15 44.77 22.94
N ASP A 315 46.66 44.71 24.17
CA ASP A 315 45.51 43.88 24.54
C ASP A 315 44.22 44.70 24.33
N GLY A 316 43.39 44.27 23.38
CA GLY A 316 42.26 45.06 22.86
C GLY A 316 41.01 45.09 23.74
N ASP A 317 40.94 44.26 24.79
CA ASP A 317 39.71 44.07 25.57
C ASP A 317 39.94 44.24 27.07
N THR A 318 40.17 45.48 27.51
CA THR A 318 39.93 45.89 28.90
C THR A 318 38.79 46.90 28.96
N TYR A 319 37.63 46.44 29.47
CA TYR A 319 36.45 47.28 29.76
C TYR A 319 36.66 48.15 31.00
N MET A 320 37.70 48.96 31.04
CA MET A 320 37.83 50.18 31.84
C MET A 320 38.95 50.99 31.18
N MET A 321 38.68 52.27 30.92
CA MET A 321 39.48 53.23 30.17
C MET A 321 41.01 53.11 30.36
N ASP A 322 41.71 53.28 29.22
CA ASP A 322 43.14 53.06 28.90
C ASP A 322 43.56 51.60 28.65
N GLY A 323 43.82 51.30 27.38
CA GLY A 323 44.32 50.01 26.90
C GLY A 323 45.70 49.70 27.51
N ALA A 324 45.84 48.52 28.10
CA ALA A 324 47.10 48.08 28.67
C ALA A 324 48.07 47.69 27.54
N ARG A 325 49.15 48.47 27.38
CA ARG A 325 50.27 48.14 26.50
C ARG A 325 51.30 47.34 27.30
N TRP A 326 51.60 46.14 26.84
CA TRP A 326 52.67 45.32 27.40
C TRP A 326 53.86 45.31 26.43
N GLU A 327 55.02 45.76 26.92
CA GLU A 327 56.28 45.71 26.19
C GLU A 327 57.15 44.61 26.78
N LEU A 328 57.46 43.60 25.96
CA LEU A 328 58.40 42.56 26.33
C LEU A 328 59.81 43.05 26.01
N PHE A 329 60.62 43.25 27.05
CA PHE A 329 62.02 43.62 26.89
C PHE A 329 62.92 42.39 26.99
N VAL A 330 63.91 42.32 26.10
CA VAL A 330 65.02 41.37 26.19
C VAL A 330 66.28 42.18 26.45
N THR A 331 67.09 41.75 27.41
CA THR A 331 68.37 42.38 27.72
C THR A 331 69.43 41.88 26.74
N SER A 332 70.11 42.82 26.07
CA SER A 332 71.23 42.54 25.17
C SER A 332 72.45 43.34 25.59
N LYS A 333 73.65 42.75 25.45
CA LYS A 333 74.91 43.38 25.86
C LYS A 333 75.44 44.23 24.70
N SER A 334 75.89 45.44 25.01
CA SER A 334 76.29 46.48 24.03
C SER A 334 77.31 46.05 22.95
N SER A 335 78.11 45.00 23.20
CA SER A 335 79.08 44.46 22.23
C SER A 335 78.46 43.93 20.94
N ASP A 336 77.17 43.59 20.94
CA ASP A 336 76.53 42.88 19.84
C ASP A 336 75.88 43.83 18.79
N PHE A 337 75.89 45.15 19.04
CA PHE A 337 75.25 46.14 18.16
C PHE A 337 76.17 46.75 17.09
N TYR A 338 77.48 46.51 17.16
CA TYR A 338 78.48 47.13 16.27
C TYR A 338 79.06 46.21 15.19
N ASP A 339 78.69 44.93 15.13
CA ASP A 339 79.12 44.00 14.07
C ASP A 339 77.93 43.57 13.20
N GLY A 340 77.74 44.27 12.07
CA GLY A 340 76.68 43.98 11.10
C GLY A 340 76.59 44.99 9.97
N GLY A 341 77.65 45.07 9.15
CA GLY A 341 77.61 45.60 7.78
C GLY A 341 77.51 44.47 6.76
#